data_AF-K9YGH3-F1
#
_entry.id   AF-K9YGH3-F1
#
_cell.length_a   1.000
_cell.length_b   1.000
_cell.length_c   1.000
_cell.angle_alpha   90.00
_cell.angle_beta   90.00
_cell.angle_gamma   90.00
#
_symmetry.space_group_name_H-M   'P 1'
#
loop_
_entity.id
_entity.type
_entity.pdbx_description
1 polymer ?
#
loop_
_entity_poly.entity_id
_entity_poly.type
_entity_poly.pdbx_seq_one_letter_code
_entity_poly.pdbx_strand_id
1 'polypeptide(L)'
;MMKINRFFRNLLPAQTKGKSNQPRRRLFWHRFPSLNLPRIRLPELRPLELPRFRLPELPPLELKLPSLSQPFANLFFLIEDRQGFFILLNWLGYILVLASALDYFLIIYPPKLTNPEWELQAIKSLVSNSWFFLLGLILVFLPTRIYIRRLEVNFLIFLRSLTLCLGIFYILLIPLGVINTYRINTDTFAEISSEKIERQQQLDRLENAVRTQQIDPNQLQRVGEALGLQENPNSENIKRALIQEIEAQKQQVQERATKQKEERFRKLFRQSVRTHFGALLISVFLIRLWWETHWVKALKEQPTDTW
;
A
#
# COMPACT_ATOMS: atom_id res chain seq x y z
N MET A 1 13.55 54.84 31.53
CA MET A 1 13.87 53.99 30.36
C MET A 1 12.69 54.03 29.40
N MET A 2 12.61 55.02 28.53
CA MET A 2 13.13 55.09 27.15
C MET A 2 12.09 54.60 26.13
N LYS A 3 11.43 55.59 25.50
CA LYS A 3 10.41 55.48 24.45
C LYS A 3 11.08 55.16 23.11
N ILE A 4 10.87 53.95 22.58
CA ILE A 4 11.24 53.57 21.21
C ILE A 4 9.99 52.95 20.57
N ASN A 5 9.05 53.78 20.10
CA ASN A 5 7.94 53.27 19.26
C ASN A 5 7.27 54.36 18.40
N ARG A 6 8.05 55.17 17.67
CA ARG A 6 7.49 56.16 16.73
C ARG A 6 8.13 56.20 15.33
N PHE A 7 9.21 55.45 15.08
CA PHE A 7 9.98 55.65 13.85
C PHE A 7 9.51 54.79 12.65
N PHE A 8 8.71 53.73 12.86
CA PHE A 8 8.28 52.84 11.77
C PHE A 8 6.92 53.16 11.15
N ARG A 9 6.26 54.26 11.55
CA ARG A 9 4.89 54.58 11.07
C ARG A 9 4.83 55.37 9.76
N ASN A 10 5.96 55.83 9.22
CA ASN A 10 6.01 56.74 8.05
C ASN A 10 6.53 56.09 6.76
N LEU A 11 6.70 54.77 6.69
CA LEU A 11 7.25 54.08 5.51
C LEU A 11 6.20 53.31 4.68
N LEU A 12 4.90 53.50 4.93
CA LEU A 12 3.84 52.89 4.13
C LEU A 12 3.09 53.97 3.34
N PRO A 13 3.13 53.96 1.99
CA PRO A 13 2.32 54.86 1.20
C PRO A 13 0.84 54.53 1.40
N ALA A 14 0.03 55.59 1.45
CA ALA A 14 -1.42 55.53 1.58
C ALA A 14 -2.02 54.61 0.50
N GLN A 15 -2.68 53.53 0.93
CA GLN A 15 -3.53 52.74 0.04
C GLN A 15 -4.73 53.57 -0.36
N THR A 16 -4.75 53.98 -1.62
CA THR A 16 -5.92 54.54 -2.28
C THR A 16 -7.02 53.49 -2.32
N LYS A 17 -8.21 53.87 -1.84
CA LYS A 17 -9.46 53.10 -1.96
C LYS A 17 -9.78 52.88 -3.45
N GLY A 18 -9.35 51.74 -3.98
CA GLY A 18 -9.64 51.28 -5.34
C GLY A 18 -10.48 50.01 -5.32
N LYS A 19 -11.73 50.15 -5.78
CA LYS A 19 -12.70 49.12 -6.25
C LYS A 19 -12.34 47.65 -6.01
N SER A 20 -13.26 46.96 -5.32
CA SER A 20 -13.31 45.52 -5.10
C SER A 20 -13.09 44.69 -6.38
N ASN A 21 -11.85 44.26 -6.59
CA ASN A 21 -11.54 43.15 -7.50
C ASN A 21 -11.67 41.84 -6.71
N GLN A 22 -12.85 41.23 -6.78
CA GLN A 22 -12.99 39.83 -6.41
C GLN A 22 -12.01 38.99 -7.26
N PRO A 23 -11.20 38.11 -6.66
CA PRO A 23 -10.36 37.20 -7.43
C PRO A 23 -11.28 36.21 -8.15
N ARG A 24 -11.52 36.45 -9.45
CA ARG A 24 -12.06 35.42 -10.36
C ARG A 24 -11.13 34.22 -10.28
N ARG A 25 -11.54 33.17 -9.55
CA ARG A 25 -10.93 31.84 -9.58
C ARG A 25 -10.98 31.36 -11.03
N ARG A 26 -9.91 31.61 -11.79
CA ARG A 26 -9.76 31.04 -13.13
C ARG A 26 -9.60 29.53 -12.95
N LEU A 27 -10.60 28.78 -13.40
CA LEU A 27 -10.54 27.32 -13.45
C LEU A 27 -9.28 26.89 -14.23
N PHE A 28 -8.43 26.11 -13.58
CA PHE A 28 -7.13 25.64 -14.07
C PHE A 28 -7.21 24.78 -15.35
N TRP A 29 -8.41 24.36 -15.76
CA TRP A 29 -8.65 23.45 -16.87
C TRP A 29 -8.32 24.00 -18.27
N HIS A 30 -8.06 25.30 -18.43
CA HIS A 30 -7.73 25.89 -19.74
C HIS A 30 -6.26 25.77 -20.17
N ARG A 31 -5.40 25.05 -19.43
CA ARG A 31 -3.98 24.85 -19.80
C ARG A 31 -3.63 23.47 -20.34
N PHE A 32 -4.59 22.57 -20.56
CA PHE A 32 -4.27 21.31 -21.22
C PHE A 32 -4.10 21.55 -22.73
N PRO A 33 -2.91 21.28 -23.30
CA PRO A 33 -2.75 21.28 -24.75
C PRO A 33 -3.73 20.26 -25.34
N SER A 34 -4.34 20.58 -26.48
CA SER A 34 -5.25 19.68 -27.19
C SER A 34 -4.52 18.38 -27.50
N LEU A 35 -4.91 17.29 -26.83
CA LEU A 35 -4.47 15.93 -27.13
C LEU A 35 -4.94 15.57 -28.54
N ASN A 36 -4.05 15.72 -29.53
CA ASN A 36 -4.22 15.15 -30.86
C ASN A 36 -4.08 13.63 -30.74
N LEU A 37 -5.19 12.96 -30.42
CA LEU A 37 -5.23 11.51 -30.43
C LEU A 37 -5.07 11.02 -31.88
N PRO A 38 -4.18 10.05 -32.14
CA PRO A 38 -4.06 9.46 -33.46
C PRO A 38 -5.40 8.85 -33.85
N ARG A 39 -5.86 9.17 -35.07
CA ARG A 39 -7.12 8.67 -35.63
C ARG A 39 -6.96 7.18 -35.90
N ILE A 40 -7.29 6.35 -34.90
CA ILE A 40 -7.31 4.89 -35.05
C ILE A 40 -8.39 4.56 -36.08
N ARG A 41 -7.98 4.19 -37.29
CA ARG A 41 -8.89 3.61 -38.28
C ARG A 41 -9.21 2.20 -37.81
N LEU A 42 -10.40 2.04 -37.23
CA LEU A 42 -10.94 0.72 -36.98
C LEU A 42 -11.07 0.00 -38.33
N PRO A 43 -10.63 -1.26 -38.46
CA PRO A 43 -10.81 -2.02 -39.68
C PRO A 43 -12.31 -2.12 -39.99
N GLU A 44 -12.68 -1.87 -41.25
CA GLU A 44 -14.04 -2.06 -41.73
C GLU A 44 -14.46 -3.50 -41.49
N LEU A 45 -15.29 -3.71 -40.48
CA LEU A 45 -15.91 -5.01 -40.22
C LEU A 45 -16.85 -5.28 -41.40
N ARG A 46 -16.58 -6.35 -42.14
CA ARG A 46 -17.48 -6.82 -43.20
C ARG A 46 -18.86 -7.06 -42.59
N PRO A 47 -19.94 -6.58 -43.23
CA PRO A 47 -21.29 -6.85 -42.77
C PRO A 47 -21.48 -8.38 -42.71
N LEU A 48 -21.74 -8.92 -41.53
CA LEU A 48 -22.15 -10.30 -41.39
C LEU A 48 -23.52 -10.45 -42.06
N GLU A 49 -23.55 -11.17 -43.18
CA GLU A 49 -24.79 -11.62 -43.79
C GLU A 49 -25.40 -12.71 -42.89
N LEU A 50 -26.27 -12.28 -41.97
CA LEU A 50 -27.04 -13.21 -41.17
C LEU A 50 -28.10 -13.87 -42.07
N PRO A 51 -28.22 -15.21 -42.06
CA PRO A 51 -29.27 -15.90 -42.79
C PRO A 51 -30.65 -15.42 -42.30
N ARG A 52 -31.51 -15.01 -43.25
CA ARG A 52 -32.90 -14.61 -42.99
C ARG A 52 -33.70 -15.80 -42.47
N PHE A 53 -33.65 -16.04 -41.18
CA PHE A 53 -34.64 -16.85 -40.49
C PHE A 53 -35.95 -16.05 -40.44
N ARG A 54 -36.95 -16.49 -41.20
CA ARG A 54 -38.34 -16.06 -40.99
C ARG A 54 -38.79 -16.67 -39.67
N LEU A 55 -38.83 -15.85 -38.63
CA LEU A 55 -39.42 -16.24 -37.36
C LEU A 55 -40.93 -16.49 -37.59
N PRO A 56 -41.48 -17.61 -37.10
CA PRO A 56 -42.92 -17.85 -37.15
C PRO A 56 -43.64 -16.69 -36.44
N GLU A 57 -44.69 -16.17 -37.06
CA GLU A 57 -45.55 -15.14 -36.48
C GLU A 57 -46.20 -15.70 -35.21
N LEU A 58 -45.59 -15.38 -34.07
CA LEU A 58 -46.16 -15.68 -32.77
C LEU A 58 -47.40 -14.78 -32.61
N PRO A 59 -48.55 -15.33 -32.16
CA PRO A 59 -49.72 -14.52 -31.84
C PRO A 59 -49.32 -13.45 -30.82
N PRO A 60 -49.93 -12.26 -30.87
CA PRO A 60 -49.57 -11.16 -30.00
C PRO A 60 -49.74 -11.60 -28.55
N LEU A 61 -48.62 -11.88 -27.88
CA LEU A 61 -48.61 -12.11 -26.45
C LEU A 61 -49.01 -10.78 -25.80
N GLU A 62 -50.24 -10.68 -25.31
CA GLU A 62 -50.65 -9.62 -24.39
C GLU A 62 -49.92 -9.81 -23.06
N LEU A 63 -48.62 -9.59 -23.07
CA LEU A 63 -47.85 -9.37 -21.86
C LEU A 63 -48.33 -8.04 -21.31
N LYS A 64 -49.29 -8.11 -20.38
CA LYS A 64 -49.46 -7.11 -19.33
C LYS A 64 -48.13 -7.04 -18.58
N LEU A 65 -47.19 -6.29 -19.14
CA LEU A 65 -46.00 -5.84 -18.44
C LEU A 65 -46.55 -5.15 -17.19
N PRO A 66 -46.31 -5.68 -15.99
CA PRO A 66 -46.61 -4.91 -14.79
C PRO A 66 -45.89 -3.58 -15.02
N SER A 67 -46.64 -2.48 -14.93
CA SER A 67 -46.04 -1.16 -15.02
C SER A 67 -44.92 -1.15 -13.99
N LEU A 68 -43.67 -1.28 -14.44
CA LEU A 68 -42.48 -1.16 -13.64
C LEU A 68 -42.43 0.32 -13.28
N SER A 69 -43.29 0.68 -12.31
CA SER A 69 -43.28 1.94 -11.59
C SER A 69 -41.86 2.04 -11.08
N GLN A 70 -41.09 2.86 -11.79
CA GLN A 70 -39.66 3.10 -11.63
C GLN A 70 -39.17 2.69 -10.23
N PRO A 71 -38.59 1.49 -10.03
CA PRO A 71 -38.17 1.04 -8.70
C PRO A 71 -37.12 1.98 -8.09
N PHE A 72 -36.50 2.82 -8.92
CA PHE A 72 -35.56 3.86 -8.53
C PHE A 72 -36.16 5.25 -8.34
N ALA A 73 -37.42 5.51 -8.73
CA ALA A 73 -38.08 6.80 -8.45
C ALA A 73 -38.31 7.00 -6.94
N ASN A 74 -38.58 5.91 -6.21
CA ASN A 74 -38.67 5.93 -4.76
C ASN A 74 -37.31 6.05 -4.08
N LEU A 75 -36.20 5.79 -4.79
CA LEU A 75 -34.84 6.05 -4.27
C LEU A 75 -34.52 7.55 -4.25
N PHE A 76 -35.20 8.34 -5.09
CA PHE A 76 -35.05 9.80 -5.15
C PHE A 76 -35.87 10.55 -4.08
N PHE A 77 -36.87 9.91 -3.46
CA PHE A 77 -37.74 10.53 -2.45
C PHE A 77 -37.15 10.56 -1.03
N LEU A 78 -35.97 9.96 -0.80
CA LEU A 78 -35.19 10.05 0.46
C LEU A 78 -34.26 11.28 0.50
N ILE A 79 -34.43 12.23 -0.42
CA ILE A 79 -33.53 13.38 -0.59
C ILE A 79 -34.01 14.62 0.19
N GLU A 80 -35.20 14.63 0.78
CA GLU A 80 -35.66 15.72 1.67
C GLU A 80 -34.75 15.86 2.92
N ASP A 81 -34.20 14.74 3.40
CA ASP A 81 -33.25 14.69 4.52
C ASP A 81 -31.77 14.76 4.08
N ARG A 82 -31.42 15.59 3.08
CA ARG A 82 -30.00 15.75 2.65
C ARG A 82 -29.08 16.02 3.84
N GLN A 83 -29.54 16.81 4.80
CA GLN A 83 -28.78 17.13 6.01
C GLN A 83 -28.57 15.90 6.89
N GLY A 84 -29.60 15.06 7.08
CA GLY A 84 -29.52 13.81 7.85
C GLY A 84 -28.54 12.81 7.26
N PHE A 85 -28.54 12.64 5.94
CA PHE A 85 -27.60 11.77 5.25
C PHE A 85 -26.13 12.18 5.48
N PHE A 86 -25.82 13.47 5.33
CA PHE A 86 -24.45 13.95 5.60
C PHE A 86 -24.07 13.89 7.08
N ILE A 87 -25.05 14.04 7.99
CA ILE A 87 -24.82 13.85 9.42
C ILE A 87 -24.34 12.43 9.69
N LEU A 88 -25.05 11.43 9.16
CA LEU A 88 -24.71 10.02 9.27
C LEU A 88 -23.33 9.73 8.65
N LEU A 89 -23.03 10.34 7.50
CA LEU A 89 -21.76 10.14 6.81
C LEU A 89 -20.55 10.66 7.62
N ASN A 90 -20.67 11.83 8.26
CA ASN A 90 -19.61 12.32 9.16
C ASN A 90 -19.46 11.43 10.40
N TRP A 91 -20.56 10.94 10.99
CA TRP A 91 -20.53 9.98 12.09
C TRP A 91 -19.83 8.69 11.72
N LEU A 92 -20.14 8.15 10.53
CA LEU A 92 -19.45 7.00 9.98
C LEU A 92 -17.95 7.28 9.82
N GLY A 93 -17.59 8.47 9.34
CA GLY A 93 -16.21 8.93 9.26
C GLY A 93 -15.49 8.89 10.62
N TYR A 94 -16.12 9.42 11.68
CA TYR A 94 -15.55 9.40 13.03
C TYR A 94 -15.33 7.97 13.55
N ILE A 95 -16.31 7.08 13.35
CA ILE A 95 -16.19 5.67 13.73
C ILE A 95 -15.05 5.00 12.97
N LEU A 96 -14.93 5.27 11.66
CA LEU A 96 -13.89 4.69 10.81
C LEU A 96 -12.47 5.16 11.21
N VAL A 97 -12.32 6.45 11.52
CA VAL A 97 -11.06 7.02 12.02
C VAL A 97 -10.67 6.40 13.36
N LEU A 98 -11.64 6.22 14.28
CA LEU A 98 -11.37 5.61 15.58
C LEU A 98 -11.02 4.12 15.46
N ALA A 99 -11.78 3.37 14.66
CA ALA A 99 -11.52 1.95 14.41
C ALA A 99 -10.13 1.73 13.80
N SER A 100 -9.77 2.50 12.78
CA SER A 100 -8.43 2.42 12.16
C SER A 100 -7.31 2.87 13.09
N ALA A 101 -7.56 3.80 14.02
CA ALA A 101 -6.58 4.15 15.06
C ALA A 101 -6.30 2.98 16.02
N LEU A 102 -7.31 2.17 16.36
CA LEU A 102 -7.13 0.94 17.14
C LEU A 102 -6.32 -0.10 16.35
N ASP A 103 -6.61 -0.29 15.07
CA ASP A 103 -5.83 -1.19 14.22
C ASP A 103 -4.35 -0.79 14.17
N TYR A 104 -4.06 0.52 14.07
CA TYR A 104 -2.68 1.02 14.13
C TYR A 104 -2.02 0.80 15.47
N PHE A 105 -2.76 0.98 16.57
CA PHE A 105 -2.24 0.67 17.91
C PHE A 105 -1.84 -0.80 18.02
N LEU A 106 -2.67 -1.72 17.51
CA LEU A 106 -2.39 -3.16 17.49
C LEU A 106 -1.20 -3.52 16.59
N ILE A 107 -0.95 -2.78 15.51
CA ILE A 107 0.22 -3.01 14.64
C ILE A 107 1.52 -2.59 15.35
N ILE A 108 1.49 -1.50 16.12
CA ILE A 108 2.67 -0.95 16.79
C ILE A 108 3.01 -1.73 18.07
N TYR A 109 2.03 -2.43 18.67
CA TYR A 109 2.22 -3.18 19.91
C TYR A 109 2.38 -4.70 19.67
N PRO A 110 3.47 -5.35 20.13
CA PRO A 110 4.60 -4.81 20.89
C PRO A 110 5.68 -4.19 19.99
N PRO A 111 6.27 -3.04 20.38
CA PRO A 111 7.28 -2.36 19.57
C PRO A 111 8.61 -3.11 19.61
N LYS A 112 9.12 -3.53 18.45
CA LYS A 112 10.45 -4.15 18.29
C LYS A 112 11.33 -3.35 17.34
N LEU A 113 11.61 -2.10 17.68
CA LEU A 113 12.38 -1.11 16.89
C LEU A 113 13.87 -1.49 16.66
N THR A 114 14.31 -2.64 17.14
CA THR A 114 15.66 -3.16 16.90
C THR A 114 15.67 -4.30 15.88
N ASN A 115 14.50 -4.88 15.60
CA ASN A 115 14.35 -5.98 14.65
C ASN A 115 13.91 -5.42 13.29
N PRO A 116 14.78 -5.48 12.26
CA PRO A 116 14.45 -4.91 10.96
C PRO A 116 13.30 -5.63 10.26
N GLU A 117 13.08 -6.93 10.53
CA GLU A 117 11.93 -7.67 9.99
C GLU A 117 10.62 -7.13 10.56
N TRP A 118 10.58 -6.87 11.87
CA TRP A 118 9.42 -6.28 12.52
C TRP A 118 9.15 -4.88 11.98
N GLU A 119 10.19 -4.05 11.85
CA GLU A 119 10.04 -2.68 11.32
C GLU A 119 9.47 -2.69 9.90
N LEU A 120 10.02 -3.52 9.01
CA LEU A 120 9.52 -3.63 7.63
C LEU A 120 8.08 -4.17 7.59
N GLN A 121 7.76 -5.16 8.44
CA GLN A 121 6.41 -5.71 8.53
C GLN A 121 5.42 -4.67 9.08
N ALA A 122 5.80 -3.90 10.10
CA ALA A 122 4.98 -2.85 10.67
C ALA A 122 4.71 -1.74 9.64
N ILE A 123 5.74 -1.27 8.93
CA ILE A 123 5.59 -0.30 7.83
C ILE A 123 4.63 -0.83 6.77
N LYS A 124 4.80 -2.09 6.35
CA LYS A 124 3.92 -2.73 5.38
C LYS A 124 2.47 -2.76 5.86
N SER A 125 2.23 -3.17 7.11
CA SER A 125 0.90 -3.24 7.70
C SER A 125 0.25 -1.87 7.84
N LEU A 126 1.01 -0.86 8.27
CA LEU A 126 0.55 0.53 8.34
C LEU A 126 0.08 1.00 6.96
N VAL A 127 0.93 0.86 5.93
CA VAL A 127 0.60 1.26 4.56
C VAL A 127 -0.61 0.49 4.03
N SER A 128 -0.69 -0.83 4.24
CA SER A 128 -1.79 -1.64 3.71
C SER A 128 -3.13 -1.35 4.38
N ASN A 129 -3.14 -0.94 5.65
CA ASN A 129 -4.37 -0.63 6.38
C ASN A 129 -4.77 0.85 6.31
N SER A 130 -3.99 1.66 5.60
CA SER A 130 -4.21 3.12 5.54
C SER A 130 -5.48 3.55 4.84
N TRP A 131 -6.02 2.73 3.95
CA TRP A 131 -7.17 3.11 3.14
C TRP A 131 -8.44 3.38 3.97
N PHE A 132 -8.69 2.61 5.04
CA PHE A 132 -9.81 2.87 5.96
C PHE A 132 -9.64 4.20 6.67
N PHE A 133 -8.44 4.48 7.19
CA PHE A 133 -8.16 5.75 7.85
C PHE A 133 -8.33 6.94 6.89
N LEU A 134 -7.82 6.82 5.66
CA LEU A 134 -7.98 7.85 4.64
C LEU A 134 -9.44 8.07 4.27
N LEU A 135 -10.22 7.00 4.09
CA LEU A 135 -11.66 7.09 3.83
C LEU A 135 -12.36 7.81 4.98
N GLY A 136 -12.04 7.45 6.22
CA GLY A 136 -12.60 8.07 7.42
C GLY A 136 -12.31 9.56 7.46
N LEU A 137 -11.07 9.96 7.17
CA LEU A 137 -10.69 11.37 7.09
C LEU A 137 -11.46 12.13 5.99
N ILE A 138 -11.62 11.54 4.80
CA ILE A 138 -12.40 12.16 3.72
C ILE A 138 -13.83 12.41 4.18
N LEU A 139 -14.46 11.43 4.82
CA LEU A 139 -15.83 11.55 5.31
C LEU A 139 -15.96 12.61 6.41
N VAL A 140 -15.00 12.66 7.35
CA VAL A 140 -14.98 13.66 8.42
C VAL A 140 -14.80 15.08 7.87
N PHE A 141 -13.99 15.26 6.82
CA PHE A 141 -13.71 16.58 6.24
C PHE A 141 -14.72 17.03 5.18
N LEU A 142 -15.79 16.26 4.92
CA LEU A 142 -16.84 16.71 4.01
C LEU A 142 -17.53 17.96 4.58
N PRO A 143 -17.49 19.11 3.87
CA PRO A 143 -18.09 20.35 4.32
C PRO A 143 -19.60 20.30 4.09
N THR A 144 -20.35 19.80 5.08
CA THR A 144 -21.77 19.46 4.89
C THR A 144 -22.73 20.12 5.87
N ARG A 145 -22.25 20.84 6.90
CA ARG A 145 -23.10 21.45 7.93
C ARG A 145 -22.90 22.95 8.04
N ILE A 146 -24.02 23.67 8.18
CA ILE A 146 -24.08 25.12 8.41
C ILE A 146 -23.77 25.43 9.89
N TYR A 147 -24.12 24.52 10.80
CA TYR A 147 -23.84 24.63 12.23
C TYR A 147 -22.88 23.53 12.68
N ILE A 148 -21.69 23.94 13.14
CA ILE A 148 -20.66 23.04 13.69
C ILE A 148 -20.48 23.40 15.17
N ARG A 149 -20.54 22.40 16.06
CA ARG A 149 -20.36 22.64 17.50
C ARG A 149 -18.91 23.04 17.80
N ARG A 150 -18.69 23.87 18.82
CA ARG A 150 -17.33 24.34 19.21
C ARG A 150 -16.34 23.21 19.49
N LEU A 151 -16.78 22.12 20.11
CA LEU A 151 -15.95 20.93 20.34
C LEU A 151 -15.55 20.23 19.04
N GLU A 152 -16.46 20.18 18.07
CA GLU A 152 -16.21 19.60 16.76
C GLU A 152 -15.19 20.44 15.97
N VAL A 153 -15.26 21.78 16.05
CA VAL A 153 -14.23 22.66 15.44
C VAL A 153 -12.85 22.37 16.03
N ASN A 154 -12.73 22.27 17.36
CA ASN A 154 -11.45 21.95 17.99
C ASN A 154 -10.91 20.58 17.56
N PHE A 155 -11.79 19.58 17.46
CA PHE A 155 -11.43 18.24 17.00
C PHE A 155 -10.99 18.22 15.53
N LEU A 156 -11.68 18.96 14.65
CA LEU A 156 -11.30 19.10 13.24
C LEU A 156 -9.94 19.80 13.07
N ILE A 157 -9.64 20.80 13.91
CA ILE A 157 -8.32 21.44 13.93
C ILE A 157 -7.23 20.46 14.35
N PHE A 158 -7.51 19.64 15.38
CA PHE A 158 -6.60 18.59 15.81
C PHE A 158 -6.37 17.56 14.69
N LEU A 159 -7.44 17.03 14.08
CA LEU A 159 -7.35 16.09 12.97
C LEU A 159 -6.59 16.69 11.79
N ARG A 160 -6.82 17.96 11.46
CA ARG A 160 -6.05 18.66 10.43
C ARG A 160 -4.56 18.70 10.79
N SER A 161 -4.19 19.02 12.02
CA SER A 161 -2.78 18.97 12.42
C SER A 161 -2.21 17.56 12.34
N LEU A 162 -3.00 16.56 12.70
CA LEU A 162 -2.65 15.15 12.64
C LEU A 162 -2.41 14.67 11.21
N THR A 163 -3.23 15.09 10.23
CA THR A 163 -3.02 14.68 8.82
C THR A 163 -1.70 15.17 8.25
N LEU A 164 -1.27 16.39 8.61
CA LEU A 164 0.06 16.88 8.23
C LEU A 164 1.17 16.06 8.89
N CYS A 165 1.06 15.84 10.20
CA CYS A 165 2.03 15.06 10.96
C CYS A 165 2.17 13.63 10.38
N LEU A 166 1.05 12.98 10.07
CA LEU A 166 1.03 11.67 9.43
C LEU A 166 1.61 11.72 8.02
N GLY A 167 1.28 12.75 7.23
CA GLY A 167 1.86 12.93 5.89
C GLY A 167 3.38 12.97 5.92
N ILE A 168 3.97 13.72 6.85
CA ILE A 168 5.42 13.79 7.07
C ILE A 168 5.96 12.44 7.59
N PHE A 169 5.26 11.81 8.52
CA PHE A 169 5.64 10.50 9.07
C PHE A 169 5.75 9.44 7.97
N TYR A 170 4.78 9.34 7.05
CA TYR A 170 4.85 8.40 5.92
C TYR A 170 6.02 8.68 4.96
N ILE A 171 6.44 9.93 4.79
CA ILE A 171 7.68 10.25 4.04
C ILE A 171 8.89 9.69 4.76
N LEU A 172 8.94 9.87 6.09
CA LEU A 172 10.06 9.41 6.90
C LEU A 172 10.17 7.87 6.97
N LEU A 173 9.07 7.16 6.76
CA LEU A 173 9.09 5.69 6.65
C LEU A 173 9.82 5.19 5.39
N ILE A 174 9.93 6.02 4.33
CA ILE A 174 10.60 5.63 3.08
C ILE A 174 12.09 5.38 3.30
N PRO A 175 12.92 6.34 3.79
CA PRO A 175 14.33 6.07 4.02
C PRO A 175 14.55 4.96 5.06
N LEU A 176 13.70 4.89 6.08
CA LEU A 176 13.76 3.83 7.10
C LEU A 176 13.53 2.44 6.48
N GLY A 177 12.50 2.30 5.64
CA GLY A 177 12.18 1.06 4.95
C GLY A 177 13.29 0.59 4.00
N VAL A 178 13.96 1.53 3.31
CA VAL A 178 15.10 1.22 2.43
C VAL A 178 16.28 0.66 3.24
N ILE A 179 16.66 1.33 4.34
CA ILE A 179 17.76 0.88 5.20
C ILE A 179 17.46 -0.50 5.79
N ASN A 180 16.23 -0.74 6.25
CA ASN A 180 15.84 -2.04 6.80
C ASN A 180 15.80 -3.14 5.74
N THR A 181 15.34 -2.84 4.52
CA THR A 181 15.37 -3.81 3.42
C THR A 181 16.81 -4.24 3.12
N TYR A 182 17.76 -3.30 3.15
CA TYR A 182 19.18 -3.61 2.97
C TYR A 182 19.73 -4.49 4.11
N ARG A 183 19.46 -4.14 5.37
CA ARG A 183 19.86 -4.93 6.54
C ARG A 183 19.31 -6.37 6.50
N ILE A 184 18.02 -6.54 6.21
CA ILE A 184 17.40 -7.86 6.09
C ILE A 184 18.08 -8.67 4.99
N ASN A 185 18.41 -8.04 3.86
CA ASN A 185 19.06 -8.72 2.75
C ASN A 185 20.48 -9.19 3.13
N THR A 186 21.26 -8.38 3.86
CA THR A 186 22.58 -8.78 4.33
C THR A 186 22.51 -9.89 5.36
N ASP A 187 21.56 -9.80 6.31
CA ASP A 187 21.39 -10.81 7.36
C ASP A 187 20.95 -12.15 6.75
N THR A 188 19.99 -12.13 5.82
CA THR A 188 19.55 -13.31 5.07
C THR A 188 20.68 -13.93 4.25
N PHE A 189 21.52 -13.11 3.63
CA PHE A 189 22.67 -13.61 2.88
C PHE A 189 23.72 -14.26 3.80
N ALA A 190 23.95 -13.70 4.99
CA ALA A 190 24.84 -14.29 5.97
C ALA A 190 24.31 -15.65 6.46
N GLU A 191 23.01 -15.74 6.79
CA GLU A 191 22.35 -16.96 7.22
C GLU A 191 22.42 -18.07 6.15
N ILE A 192 22.00 -17.78 4.91
CA ILE A 192 22.06 -18.75 3.80
C ILE A 192 23.50 -19.18 3.53
N SER A 193 24.46 -18.27 3.65
CA SER A 193 25.89 -18.61 3.44
C SER A 193 26.42 -19.49 4.57
N SER A 194 26.01 -19.24 5.81
CA SER A 194 26.36 -20.06 6.96
C SER A 194 25.77 -21.47 6.84
N GLU A 195 24.48 -21.59 6.51
CA GLU A 195 23.81 -22.87 6.29
C GLU A 195 24.49 -23.65 5.16
N LYS A 196 24.82 -22.97 4.05
CA LYS A 196 25.54 -23.57 2.94
C LYS A 196 26.92 -24.10 3.38
N ILE A 197 27.71 -23.31 4.11
CA ILE A 197 29.03 -23.73 4.59
C ILE A 197 28.91 -24.95 5.50
N GLU A 198 27.96 -24.95 6.43
CA GLU A 198 27.74 -26.07 7.34
C GLU A 198 27.38 -27.36 6.58
N ARG A 199 26.43 -27.28 5.63
CA ARG A 199 26.04 -28.40 4.77
C ARG A 199 27.21 -28.91 3.93
N GLN A 200 28.00 -28.01 3.36
CA GLN A 200 29.16 -28.37 2.55
C GLN A 200 30.24 -29.06 3.40
N GLN A 201 30.51 -28.57 4.61
CA GLN A 201 31.44 -29.24 5.53
C GLN A 201 30.96 -30.64 5.95
N GLN A 202 29.65 -30.84 6.14
CA GLN A 202 29.08 -32.17 6.41
C GLN A 202 29.31 -33.12 5.23
N LEU A 203 29.09 -32.65 4.00
CA LEU A 203 29.34 -33.41 2.77
C LEU A 203 30.84 -33.69 2.55
N ASP A 204 31.72 -32.73 2.84
CA ASP A 204 33.17 -32.90 2.75
C ASP A 204 33.70 -33.94 3.76
N ARG A 205 33.19 -33.92 5.00
CA ARG A 205 33.52 -34.94 6.01
C ARG A 205 33.05 -36.32 5.58
N LEU A 206 31.84 -36.42 5.02
CA LEU A 206 31.30 -37.66 4.50
C LEU A 206 32.15 -38.20 3.33
N GLU A 207 32.49 -37.34 2.37
CA GLU A 207 33.34 -37.72 1.24
C GLU A 207 34.71 -38.22 1.70
N ASN A 208 35.36 -37.50 2.62
CA ASN A 208 36.66 -37.89 3.15
C ASN A 208 36.59 -39.25 3.85
N ALA A 209 35.57 -39.49 4.66
CA ALA A 209 35.39 -40.76 5.36
C ALA A 209 35.15 -41.94 4.39
N VAL A 210 34.44 -41.71 3.27
CA VAL A 210 34.27 -42.70 2.18
C VAL A 210 35.60 -42.98 1.47
N ARG A 211 36.39 -41.94 1.18
CA ARG A 211 37.70 -42.06 0.51
C ARG A 211 38.75 -42.76 1.37
N THR A 212 38.83 -42.46 2.66
CA THR A 212 39.84 -43.03 3.58
C THR A 212 39.48 -44.41 4.12
N GLN A 213 38.34 -44.98 3.71
CA GLN A 213 37.86 -46.29 4.17
C GLN A 213 37.66 -46.38 5.69
N GLN A 214 37.40 -45.26 6.36
CA GLN A 214 37.16 -45.23 7.81
C GLN A 214 35.71 -45.56 8.20
N ILE A 215 34.87 -45.92 7.22
CA ILE A 215 33.46 -46.24 7.43
C ILE A 215 33.25 -47.75 7.36
N ASP A 216 32.58 -48.30 8.38
CA ASP A 216 32.16 -49.70 8.42
C ASP A 216 31.27 -50.04 7.19
N PRO A 217 31.45 -51.19 6.53
CA PRO A 217 30.65 -51.58 5.36
C PRO A 217 29.13 -51.46 5.59
N ASN A 218 28.66 -51.75 6.80
CA ASN A 218 27.23 -51.64 7.16
C ASN A 218 26.76 -50.18 7.25
N GLN A 219 27.64 -49.25 7.64
CA GLN A 219 27.33 -47.82 7.65
C GLN A 219 27.34 -47.25 6.23
N LEU A 220 28.24 -47.73 5.38
CA LEU A 220 28.31 -47.36 3.97
C LEU A 220 27.02 -47.72 3.21
N GLN A 221 26.46 -48.90 3.51
CA GLN A 221 25.17 -49.32 2.98
C GLN A 221 24.01 -48.43 3.45
N ARG A 222 23.94 -48.08 4.74
CA ARG A 222 22.89 -47.18 5.28
C ARG A 222 22.93 -45.78 4.66
N VAL A 223 24.13 -45.25 4.44
CA VAL A 223 24.31 -43.95 3.78
C VAL A 223 23.91 -44.06 2.31
N GLY A 224 24.30 -45.14 1.62
CA GLY A 224 23.86 -45.42 0.25
C GLY A 224 22.33 -45.50 0.13
N GLU A 225 21.67 -46.22 1.03
CA GLU A 225 20.20 -46.32 1.08
C GLU A 225 19.53 -44.97 1.36
N ALA A 226 20.07 -44.16 2.29
CA ALA A 226 19.57 -42.81 2.57
C ALA A 226 19.70 -41.86 1.38
N LEU A 227 20.64 -42.14 0.48
CA LEU A 227 20.87 -41.43 -0.77
C LEU A 227 20.17 -42.08 -1.97
N GLY A 228 19.42 -43.17 -1.77
CA GLY A 228 18.64 -43.84 -2.81
C GLY A 228 19.43 -44.83 -3.68
N LEU A 229 20.65 -45.21 -3.29
CA LEU A 229 21.45 -46.21 -3.99
C LEU A 229 21.03 -47.63 -3.58
N GLN A 230 20.59 -48.45 -4.54
CA GLN A 230 20.28 -49.87 -4.36
C GLN A 230 21.37 -50.74 -5.02
N GLU A 231 22.57 -50.83 -4.43
CA GLU A 231 23.66 -51.69 -4.93
C GLU A 231 24.29 -52.55 -3.82
N ASN A 232 24.97 -53.63 -4.23
CA ASN A 232 25.53 -54.68 -3.36
C ASN A 232 26.79 -54.20 -2.58
N PRO A 233 26.80 -54.21 -1.23
CA PRO A 233 27.71 -53.47 -0.32
C PRO A 233 29.23 -53.64 -0.47
N ASN A 234 29.71 -54.60 -1.27
CA ASN A 234 31.14 -54.98 -1.33
C ASN A 234 31.88 -54.56 -2.61
N SER A 235 31.32 -53.68 -3.44
CA SER A 235 31.96 -53.27 -4.71
C SER A 235 32.64 -51.91 -4.61
N GLU A 236 33.79 -51.73 -5.28
CA GLU A 236 34.38 -50.41 -5.54
C GLU A 236 33.37 -49.45 -6.21
N ASN A 237 32.39 -50.00 -6.93
CA ASN A 237 31.38 -49.25 -7.66
C ASN A 237 30.50 -48.41 -6.72
N ILE A 238 30.15 -48.92 -5.53
CA ILE A 238 29.38 -48.15 -4.53
C ILE A 238 30.15 -46.94 -4.04
N LYS A 239 31.46 -47.05 -3.81
CA LYS A 239 32.26 -45.90 -3.37
C LYS A 239 32.29 -44.82 -4.44
N ARG A 240 32.44 -45.20 -5.71
CA ARG A 240 32.41 -44.26 -6.84
C ARG A 240 31.04 -43.61 -6.99
N ALA A 241 29.96 -44.41 -6.92
CA ALA A 241 28.59 -43.91 -6.97
C ALA A 241 28.28 -42.95 -5.81
N LEU A 242 28.74 -43.28 -4.59
CA LEU A 242 28.54 -42.46 -3.41
C LEU A 242 29.30 -41.13 -3.49
N ILE A 243 30.57 -41.15 -3.96
CA ILE A 243 31.34 -39.91 -4.19
C ILE A 243 30.67 -39.05 -5.26
N GLN A 244 30.17 -39.65 -6.34
CA GLN A 244 29.46 -38.94 -7.40
C GLN A 244 28.17 -38.30 -6.89
N GLU A 245 27.40 -39.00 -6.06
CA GLU A 245 26.17 -38.47 -5.45
C GLU A 245 26.48 -37.35 -4.44
N ILE A 246 27.53 -37.49 -3.62
CA ILE A 246 27.97 -36.43 -2.72
C ILE A 246 28.35 -35.17 -3.50
N GLU A 247 29.07 -35.31 -4.61
CA GLU A 247 29.44 -34.19 -5.47
C GLU A 247 28.21 -33.54 -6.13
N ALA A 248 27.25 -34.35 -6.60
CA ALA A 248 25.97 -33.87 -7.09
C ALA A 248 25.19 -33.10 -6.01
N GLN A 249 25.20 -33.58 -4.76
CA GLN A 249 24.57 -32.88 -3.64
C GLN A 249 25.28 -31.58 -3.29
N LYS A 250 26.61 -31.50 -3.34
CA LYS A 250 27.35 -30.24 -3.16
C LYS A 250 26.95 -29.21 -4.21
N GLN A 251 26.86 -29.63 -5.47
CA GLN A 251 26.37 -28.76 -6.56
C GLN A 251 24.93 -28.33 -6.31
N GLN A 252 24.06 -29.24 -5.87
CA GLN A 252 22.68 -28.93 -5.54
C GLN A 252 22.55 -27.95 -4.37
N VAL A 253 23.37 -28.09 -3.32
CA VAL A 253 23.42 -27.15 -2.18
C VAL A 253 23.84 -25.77 -2.65
N GLN A 254 24.85 -25.69 -3.52
CA GLN A 254 25.28 -24.44 -4.14
C GLN A 254 24.15 -23.79 -4.96
N GLU A 255 23.50 -24.55 -5.84
CA GLU A 255 22.38 -24.05 -6.66
C GLU A 255 21.16 -23.66 -5.84
N ARG A 256 20.82 -24.42 -4.80
CA ARG A 256 19.71 -24.09 -3.89
C ARG A 256 20.01 -22.79 -3.15
N ALA A 257 21.23 -22.61 -2.67
CA ALA A 257 21.64 -21.38 -2.00
C ALA A 257 21.55 -20.15 -2.93
N THR A 258 21.98 -20.26 -4.19
CA THR A 258 21.87 -19.15 -5.15
C THR A 258 20.41 -18.85 -5.52
N LYS A 259 19.61 -19.87 -5.85
CA LYS A 259 18.18 -19.72 -6.14
C LYS A 259 17.41 -19.12 -4.97
N GLN A 260 17.66 -19.60 -3.75
CA GLN A 260 17.03 -19.07 -2.53
C GLN A 260 17.39 -17.60 -2.29
N LYS A 261 18.65 -17.21 -2.50
CA LYS A 261 19.09 -15.80 -2.41
C LYS A 261 18.34 -14.92 -3.41
N GLU A 262 18.26 -15.32 -4.66
CA GLU A 262 17.58 -14.57 -5.72
C GLU A 262 16.07 -14.44 -5.47
N GLU A 263 15.40 -15.54 -5.11
CA GLU A 263 13.97 -15.55 -4.80
C GLU A 263 13.64 -14.64 -3.62
N ARG A 264 14.45 -14.71 -2.55
CA ARG A 264 14.31 -13.86 -1.36
C ARG A 264 14.50 -12.39 -1.72
N PHE A 265 15.58 -12.06 -2.44
CA PHE A 265 15.83 -10.71 -2.89
C PHE A 265 14.69 -10.17 -3.75
N ARG A 266 14.23 -10.93 -4.75
CA ARG A 266 13.12 -10.54 -5.64
C ARG A 266 11.83 -10.31 -4.86
N LYS A 267 11.53 -11.16 -3.88
CA LYS A 267 10.36 -11.03 -3.00
C LYS A 267 10.46 -9.76 -2.15
N LEU A 268 11.59 -9.55 -1.48
CA LEU A 268 11.85 -8.37 -0.65
C LEU A 268 11.77 -7.09 -1.48
N PHE A 269 12.42 -7.06 -2.65
CA PHE A 269 12.39 -5.91 -3.55
C PHE A 269 10.97 -5.59 -4.02
N ARG A 270 10.22 -6.59 -4.50
CA ARG A 270 8.83 -6.38 -4.95
C ARG A 270 7.95 -5.83 -3.82
N GLN A 271 8.10 -6.38 -2.61
CA GLN A 271 7.34 -5.93 -1.45
C GLN A 271 7.76 -4.53 -1.01
N SER A 272 9.06 -4.23 -1.03
CA SER A 272 9.62 -2.93 -0.69
C SER A 272 9.09 -1.88 -1.66
N VAL A 273 9.25 -2.06 -2.98
CA VAL A 273 8.74 -1.13 -3.99
C VAL A 273 7.25 -0.85 -3.80
N ARG A 274 6.41 -1.89 -3.66
CA ARG A 274 4.97 -1.74 -3.42
C ARG A 274 4.68 -0.90 -2.19
N THR A 275 5.40 -1.16 -1.09
CA THR A 275 5.18 -0.50 0.20
C THR A 275 5.61 0.97 0.15
N HIS A 276 6.76 1.28 -0.43
CA HIS A 276 7.27 2.65 -0.54
C HIS A 276 6.41 3.50 -1.49
N PHE A 277 5.94 2.92 -2.60
CA PHE A 277 4.99 3.60 -3.48
C PHE A 277 3.67 3.90 -2.78
N GLY A 278 3.16 2.94 -1.99
CA GLY A 278 1.97 3.14 -1.15
C GLY A 278 2.17 4.26 -0.14
N ALA A 279 3.28 4.25 0.61
CA ALA A 279 3.61 5.29 1.58
C ALA A 279 3.71 6.68 0.94
N LEU A 280 4.33 6.78 -0.24
CA LEU A 280 4.43 8.03 -0.99
C LEU A 280 3.05 8.55 -1.42
N LEU A 281 2.20 7.69 -1.98
CA LEU A 281 0.83 8.06 -2.38
C LEU A 281 0.00 8.53 -1.18
N ILE A 282 0.07 7.81 -0.06
CA ILE A 282 -0.63 8.17 1.19
C ILE A 282 -0.13 9.51 1.71
N SER A 283 1.18 9.73 1.73
CA SER A 283 1.77 10.99 2.18
C SER A 283 1.32 12.18 1.34
N VAL A 284 1.43 12.08 0.01
CA VAL A 284 1.00 13.14 -0.92
C VAL A 284 -0.49 13.43 -0.72
N PHE A 285 -1.30 12.39 -0.56
CA PHE A 285 -2.73 12.54 -0.31
C PHE A 285 -3.02 13.25 1.02
N LEU A 286 -2.37 12.87 2.11
CA LEU A 286 -2.54 13.49 3.44
C LEU A 286 -2.12 14.96 3.44
N ILE A 287 -1.00 15.30 2.81
CA ILE A 287 -0.53 16.69 2.67
C ILE A 287 -1.52 17.50 1.82
N ARG A 288 -2.03 16.90 0.73
CA ARG A 288 -3.06 17.53 -0.11
C ARG A 288 -4.35 17.77 0.66
N LEU A 289 -4.78 16.81 1.47
CA LEU A 289 -5.98 16.90 2.31
C LEU A 289 -5.82 17.97 3.40
N TRP A 290 -4.66 18.06 4.03
CA TRP A 290 -4.32 19.13 4.97
C TRP A 290 -4.44 20.52 4.35
N TRP A 291 -4.02 20.66 3.08
CA TRP A 291 -4.13 21.92 2.34
C TRP A 291 -5.60 22.27 2.04
N GLU A 292 -6.39 21.32 1.54
CA GLU A 292 -7.82 21.55 1.25
C GLU A 292 -8.63 21.89 2.51
N THR A 293 -8.24 21.35 3.66
CA THR A 293 -8.93 21.60 4.94
C THR A 293 -8.53 22.92 5.60
N HIS A 294 -7.88 23.84 4.89
CA HIS A 294 -7.52 25.17 5.40
C HIS A 294 -8.74 25.96 5.91
N TRP A 295 -9.93 25.75 5.34
CA TRP A 295 -11.18 26.42 5.76
C TRP A 295 -11.52 26.19 7.23
N VAL A 296 -11.08 25.07 7.84
CA VAL A 296 -11.33 24.76 9.25
C VAL A 296 -10.74 25.83 10.18
N LYS A 297 -9.63 26.47 9.80
CA LYS A 297 -9.06 27.58 10.58
C LYS A 297 -9.96 28.82 10.58
N ALA A 298 -10.54 29.14 9.42
CA ALA A 298 -11.41 30.30 9.28
C ALA A 298 -12.65 30.22 10.17
N LEU A 299 -13.15 29.01 10.47
CA LEU A 299 -14.26 28.81 11.39
C LEU A 299 -13.94 29.15 12.84
N LYS A 300 -12.68 29.03 13.27
CA LYS A 300 -12.27 29.40 14.63
C LYS A 300 -12.15 30.91 14.82
N GLU A 301 -11.89 31.64 13.74
CA GLU A 301 -11.66 33.08 13.75
C GLU A 301 -12.96 33.89 13.61
N GLN A 302 -14.09 33.26 13.27
CA GLN A 302 -15.38 33.95 13.26
C GLN A 302 -15.81 34.32 14.70
N PRO A 303 -16.06 35.60 14.99
CA PRO A 303 -16.44 36.04 16.33
C PRO A 303 -17.76 35.37 16.73
N THR A 304 -17.80 34.86 17.95
CA THR A 304 -18.94 34.12 18.54
C THR A 304 -20.20 34.97 18.72
N ASP A 305 -20.13 36.26 18.40
CA ASP A 305 -21.15 37.25 18.78
C ASP A 305 -22.24 37.41 17.71
N THR A 306 -22.23 36.61 16.65
CA THR A 306 -23.21 36.64 15.55
C THR A 306 -24.10 35.41 15.45
N TRP A 307 -24.27 34.65 16.54
CA TRP A 307 -25.13 33.45 16.58
C TRP A 307 -26.32 33.61 17.52
#